data_AF-X1UVQ6-F1
#
_entry.id   AF-X1UVQ6-F1
#
_cell.length_a   1.000
_cell.length_b   1.000
_cell.length_c   1.000
_cell.angle_alpha   90.00
_cell.angle_beta   90.00
_cell.angle_gamma   90.00
#
_symmetry.space_group_name_H-M   'P 1'
#
loop_
_entity.id
_entity.type
_entity.pdbx_description
1 polymer ?
#
loop_
_entity_poly.entity_id
_entity_poly.type
_entity_poly.pdbx_seq_one_letter_code
_entity_poly.pdbx_strand_id
1 'polypeptide(L)'
;MGVKLYKEPELKNPMMFCGWPGIGNIGIIAIDTLRGALKAEQFGEIEPYEFFNPWKVVIEKGLLKDLDFPGSRFYFQRIRNQDLIFFIGEQQPTEGRTRYAEGQKAYQMANLVLDVAEKFRCQRVYTSGAAITQVHHTARPRVWAVPN
;
A
#
# COMPACT_ATOMS: atom_id res chain seq x y z
N MET A 1 14.57 10.59 -3.63
CA MET A 1 14.30 9.46 -2.72
C MET A 1 13.21 9.87 -1.77
N GLY A 2 12.01 9.38 -2.02
CA GLY A 2 10.85 9.68 -1.20
C GLY A 2 9.58 9.49 -1.98
N VAL A 3 8.54 10.19 -1.56
CA VAL A 3 7.27 10.21 -2.26
C VAL A 3 7.42 11.04 -3.54
N LYS A 4 7.08 10.44 -4.68
CA LYS A 4 6.94 11.13 -5.96
C LYS A 4 5.47 11.28 -6.29
N LEU A 5 4.99 12.51 -6.29
CA LEU A 5 3.63 12.83 -6.73
C LEU A 5 3.64 13.24 -8.20
N TYR A 6 2.84 12.55 -8.99
CA TYR A 6 2.57 12.86 -10.40
C TYR A 6 1.47 13.90 -10.54
N LYS A 7 0.55 13.94 -9.57
CA LYS A 7 -0.55 14.89 -9.49
C LYS A 7 -0.78 15.26 -8.03
N GLU A 8 -1.26 16.47 -7.80
CA GLU A 8 -1.67 16.94 -6.48
C GLU A 8 -3.17 17.24 -6.51
N PRO A 9 -4.04 16.24 -6.29
CA PRO A 9 -5.48 16.45 -6.35
C PRO A 9 -5.96 17.34 -5.20
N GLU A 10 -6.91 18.24 -5.49
CA GLU A 10 -7.59 19.02 -4.46
C GLU A 10 -8.60 18.14 -3.72
N LEU A 11 -8.16 17.61 -2.58
CA LEU A 11 -8.97 16.76 -1.70
C LEU A 11 -9.38 17.52 -0.45
N LYS A 12 -10.58 17.26 0.04
CA LYS A 12 -11.14 17.82 1.26
C LYS A 12 -11.38 16.71 2.26
N ASN A 13 -10.58 16.69 3.33
CA ASN A 13 -10.72 15.75 4.45
C ASN A 13 -10.83 14.27 4.00
N PRO A 14 -9.88 13.77 3.19
CA PRO A 14 -9.97 12.42 2.67
C PRO A 14 -9.85 11.34 3.77
N MET A 15 -10.35 10.15 3.47
CA MET A 15 -10.03 8.93 4.21
C MET A 15 -8.99 8.13 3.43
N MET A 16 -7.96 7.63 4.11
CA MET A 16 -6.93 6.81 3.49
C MET A 16 -7.14 5.32 3.82
N PHE A 17 -7.03 4.46 2.82
CA PHE A 17 -7.04 3.01 2.96
C PHE A 17 -5.69 2.43 2.51
N CYS A 18 -5.00 1.71 3.37
CA CYS A 18 -3.65 1.20 3.12
C CYS A 18 -3.59 -0.32 3.13
N GLY A 19 -3.11 -0.92 2.04
CA GLY A 19 -3.01 -2.37 1.86
C GLY A 19 -1.60 -2.83 1.45
N TRP A 20 -1.15 -3.91 2.08
CA TRP A 20 0.09 -4.64 1.77
C TRP A 20 -0.17 -6.15 1.74
N PRO A 21 0.70 -6.96 1.10
CA PRO A 21 0.62 -8.41 1.17
C PRO A 21 0.73 -8.86 2.62
N GLY A 22 0.15 -10.01 2.94
CA GLY A 22 0.10 -10.50 4.31
C GLY A 22 -0.54 -11.88 4.36
N ILE A 23 -1.05 -12.28 5.53
CA ILE A 23 -1.70 -13.59 5.70
C ILE A 23 -2.86 -13.73 4.71
N GLY A 24 -2.73 -14.68 3.78
CA GLY A 24 -3.71 -14.93 2.72
C GLY A 24 -3.94 -13.76 1.75
N ASN A 25 -3.09 -12.74 1.77
CA ASN A 25 -3.26 -11.48 1.02
C ASN A 25 -4.61 -10.78 1.22
N ILE A 26 -5.33 -11.07 2.32
CA ILE A 26 -6.68 -10.57 2.56
C ILE A 26 -6.72 -9.03 2.57
N GLY A 27 -5.75 -8.40 3.26
CA GLY A 27 -5.69 -6.95 3.39
C GLY A 27 -5.50 -6.23 2.05
N ILE A 28 -4.46 -6.60 1.29
CA ILE A 28 -4.22 -6.02 -0.04
C ILE A 28 -5.34 -6.34 -1.02
N ILE A 29 -5.86 -7.57 -1.04
CA ILE A 29 -6.97 -7.94 -1.94
C ILE A 29 -8.19 -7.07 -1.65
N ALA A 30 -8.55 -6.87 -0.37
CA ALA A 30 -9.71 -6.06 -0.01
C ALA A 30 -9.58 -4.61 -0.48
N ILE A 31 -8.42 -3.99 -0.24
CA ILE A 31 -8.20 -2.57 -0.56
C ILE A 31 -7.97 -2.37 -2.05
N ASP A 32 -7.25 -3.25 -2.71
CA ASP A 32 -7.00 -3.18 -4.16
C ASP A 32 -8.28 -3.45 -4.97
N THR A 33 -9.12 -4.38 -4.50
CA THR A 33 -10.46 -4.62 -5.10
C THR A 33 -11.32 -3.37 -4.98
N LEU A 34 -11.34 -2.71 -3.81
CA LEU A 34 -12.09 -1.47 -3.61
C LEU A 34 -11.56 -0.34 -4.51
N ARG A 35 -10.24 -0.14 -4.55
CA ARG A 35 -9.57 0.81 -5.45
C ARG A 35 -9.98 0.58 -6.91
N GLY A 36 -9.92 -0.66 -7.38
CA GLY A 36 -10.26 -1.05 -8.74
C GLY A 36 -11.75 -0.87 -9.06
N ALA A 37 -12.64 -1.30 -8.18
CA ALA A 37 -14.09 -1.14 -8.33
C ALA A 37 -14.50 0.34 -8.43
N LEU A 38 -13.83 1.20 -7.67
CA LEU A 38 -14.04 2.64 -7.69
C LEU A 38 -13.27 3.36 -8.81
N LYS A 39 -12.49 2.63 -9.62
CA LYS A 39 -11.66 3.17 -10.70
C LYS A 39 -10.77 4.34 -10.23
N ALA A 40 -10.16 4.18 -9.06
CA ALA A 40 -9.33 5.22 -8.48
C ALA A 40 -8.09 5.49 -9.35
N GLU A 41 -7.74 6.77 -9.46
CA GLU A 41 -6.68 7.26 -10.33
C GLU A 41 -5.35 7.34 -9.58
N GLN A 42 -4.25 6.85 -10.17
CA GLN A 42 -2.92 6.95 -9.57
C GLN A 42 -2.46 8.43 -9.57
N PHE A 43 -1.96 8.91 -8.43
CA PHE A 43 -1.41 10.27 -8.33
C PHE A 43 0.00 10.32 -7.76
N GLY A 44 0.54 9.21 -7.25
CA GLY A 44 1.91 9.17 -6.75
C GLY A 44 2.42 7.78 -6.44
N GLU A 45 3.66 7.72 -5.98
CA GLU A 45 4.33 6.51 -5.53
C GLU A 45 5.43 6.83 -4.49
N ILE A 46 5.90 5.79 -3.80
CA ILE A 46 7.15 5.80 -3.05
C ILE A 46 8.21 5.14 -3.91
N GLU A 47 9.33 5.82 -4.13
CA GLU A 47 10.45 5.27 -4.90
C GLU A 47 10.98 3.98 -4.22
N PRO A 48 11.19 2.87 -4.98
CA PRO A 48 11.37 1.55 -4.38
C PRO A 48 12.80 1.24 -3.93
N TYR A 49 13.80 1.98 -4.41
CA TYR A 49 15.22 1.57 -4.40
C TYR A 49 15.81 1.31 -3.00
N GLU A 50 15.37 2.05 -1.98
CA GLU A 50 15.85 1.88 -0.60
C GLU A 50 15.14 0.73 0.14
N PHE A 51 13.97 0.34 -0.35
CA PHE A 51 13.07 -0.56 0.35
C PHE A 51 13.09 -1.98 -0.21
N PHE A 52 13.35 -2.12 -1.51
CA PHE A 52 13.17 -3.38 -2.22
C PHE A 52 14.35 -3.71 -3.13
N ASN A 53 14.59 -5.01 -3.29
CA ASN A 53 15.41 -5.51 -4.38
C ASN A 53 14.55 -5.67 -5.64
N PRO A 54 15.11 -5.52 -6.85
CA PRO A 54 14.38 -5.77 -8.07
C PRO A 54 14.04 -7.26 -8.19
N TRP A 55 12.83 -7.57 -8.66
CA TRP A 55 12.40 -8.95 -8.90
C TRP A 55 12.68 -9.44 -10.32
N LYS A 56 13.01 -8.53 -11.23
CA LYS A 56 13.33 -8.82 -12.63
C LYS A 56 14.43 -7.88 -13.10
N VAL A 57 15.38 -8.47 -13.83
CA VAL A 57 16.53 -7.79 -14.42
C VAL A 57 16.54 -8.10 -15.91
N VAL A 58 16.64 -7.06 -16.75
CA VAL A 58 16.75 -7.21 -18.20
C VAL A 58 18.19 -6.91 -18.61
N ILE A 59 18.86 -7.89 -19.23
CA ILE A 59 20.22 -7.76 -19.74
C ILE A 59 20.21 -8.03 -21.25
N GLU A 60 20.74 -7.09 -22.03
CA GLU A 60 20.85 -7.24 -23.47
C GLU A 60 22.26 -6.88 -23.93
N LYS A 61 22.87 -7.76 -24.75
CA LYS A 61 24.24 -7.59 -25.26
C LYS A 61 25.27 -7.34 -24.14
N GLY A 62 25.08 -8.00 -22.99
CA GLY A 62 25.95 -7.86 -21.82
C GLY A 62 25.75 -6.57 -21.01
N LEU A 63 24.75 -5.74 -21.33
CA LEU A 63 24.45 -4.50 -20.62
C LEU A 63 23.14 -4.61 -19.85
N LEU A 64 23.13 -4.09 -18.62
CA LEU A 64 21.89 -3.88 -17.86
C LEU A 64 21.00 -2.87 -18.59
N LYS A 65 19.79 -3.28 -18.95
CA LYS A 65 18.81 -2.45 -19.65
C LYS A 65 17.71 -1.95 -18.73
N ASP A 66 17.23 -2.79 -17.84
CA ASP A 66 16.08 -2.46 -17.00
C ASP A 66 16.06 -3.26 -15.70
N LEU A 67 15.44 -2.68 -14.69
CA LEU A 67 15.19 -3.26 -13.38
C LEU A 67 13.75 -3.00 -13.01
N ASP A 68 13.02 -4.06 -12.69
CA ASP A 68 11.64 -3.95 -12.24
C ASP A 68 11.57 -4.20 -10.73
N PHE A 69 10.81 -3.37 -10.03
CA PHE A 69 10.73 -3.36 -8.58
C PHE A 69 9.27 -3.45 -8.12
N PRO A 70 9.02 -4.00 -6.91
CA PRO A 70 7.72 -3.90 -6.27
C PRO A 70 7.29 -2.44 -6.13
N GLY A 71 6.06 -2.13 -6.57
CA GLY A 71 5.49 -0.80 -6.52
C GLY A 71 4.85 -0.47 -5.17
N SER A 72 4.98 0.79 -4.76
CA SER A 72 4.26 1.39 -3.63
C SER A 72 3.54 2.63 -4.13
N ARG A 73 2.23 2.52 -4.41
CA ARG A 73 1.49 3.51 -5.21
C ARG A 73 0.32 4.12 -4.45
N PHE A 74 0.07 5.41 -4.72
CA PHE A 74 -1.06 6.16 -4.19
C PHE A 74 -2.10 6.44 -5.28
N TYR A 75 -3.36 6.27 -4.93
CA TYR A 75 -4.51 6.50 -5.79
C TYR A 75 -5.55 7.36 -5.08
N PHE A 76 -6.34 8.12 -5.82
CA PHE A 76 -7.43 8.91 -5.25
C PHE A 76 -8.74 8.68 -6.01
N GLN A 77 -9.85 8.89 -5.32
CA GLN A 77 -11.18 8.94 -5.92
C GLN A 77 -12.11 9.79 -5.07
N ARG A 78 -13.03 10.52 -5.72
CA ARG A 78 -14.15 11.21 -5.07
C ARG A 78 -15.41 10.40 -5.28
N ILE A 79 -16.02 9.95 -4.18
CA ILE A 79 -17.32 9.26 -4.21
C ILE A 79 -18.34 10.13 -3.50
N ARG A 80 -19.30 10.65 -4.27
CA ARG A 80 -20.30 11.61 -3.77
C ARG A 80 -19.58 12.81 -3.12
N ASN A 81 -19.70 12.95 -1.79
CA ASN A 81 -19.11 14.06 -1.02
C ASN A 81 -17.90 13.62 -0.18
N GLN A 82 -17.34 12.43 -0.43
CA GLN A 82 -16.21 11.90 0.32
C GLN A 82 -15.01 11.67 -0.60
N ASP A 83 -13.89 12.24 -0.21
CA ASP A 83 -12.60 12.01 -0.85
C ASP A 83 -11.89 10.81 -0.24
N LEU A 84 -11.30 9.99 -1.09
CA LEU A 84 -10.64 8.75 -0.73
C LEU A 84 -9.22 8.76 -1.27
N ILE A 85 -8.29 8.28 -0.46
CA ILE A 85 -6.94 7.92 -0.88
C ILE A 85 -6.75 6.42 -0.64
N PHE A 86 -6.08 5.76 -1.57
CA PHE A 86 -5.66 4.38 -1.45
C PHE A 86 -4.14 4.32 -1.53
N PHE A 87 -3.53 3.59 -0.62
CA PHE A 87 -2.13 3.18 -0.73
C PHE A 87 -2.07 1.67 -0.95
N ILE A 88 -1.40 1.25 -2.02
CA ILE A 88 -1.15 -0.16 -2.34
C ILE A 88 0.36 -0.38 -2.42
N GLY A 89 0.90 -1.18 -1.51
CA GLY A 89 2.26 -1.71 -1.62
C GLY A 89 2.22 -3.12 -2.16
N GLU A 90 3.02 -3.44 -3.17
CA GLU A 90 3.12 -4.80 -3.75
C GLU A 90 4.01 -5.72 -2.90
N GLN A 91 4.79 -5.15 -1.98
CA GLN A 91 5.63 -5.86 -1.03
C GLN A 91 5.71 -5.09 0.30
N GLN A 92 5.89 -5.82 1.40
CA GLN A 92 6.26 -5.23 2.69
C GLN A 92 7.80 -5.04 2.75
N PRO A 93 8.30 -3.85 3.12
CA PRO A 93 9.73 -3.65 3.35
C PRO A 93 10.20 -4.49 4.55
N THR A 94 11.28 -5.25 4.39
CA THR A 94 11.80 -6.12 5.46
C THR A 94 13.30 -5.90 5.62
N GLU A 95 13.77 -5.74 6.85
CA GLU A 95 15.18 -5.88 7.20
C GLU A 95 15.37 -7.19 7.97
N GLY A 96 15.50 -8.31 7.26
CA GLY A 96 15.70 -9.61 7.93
C GLY A 96 15.28 -10.82 7.09
N ARG A 97 15.21 -11.97 7.76
CA ARG A 97 14.79 -13.27 7.17
C ARG A 97 13.28 -13.53 7.26
N THR A 98 12.52 -12.65 7.90
CA THR A 98 11.08 -12.80 8.12
C THR A 98 10.29 -12.23 6.92
N ARG A 99 9.10 -12.78 6.67
CA ARG A 99 8.20 -12.34 5.57
C ARG A 99 7.35 -11.11 5.93
N TYR A 100 7.46 -10.59 7.16
CA TYR A 100 6.66 -9.48 7.67
C TYR A 100 7.52 -8.23 7.83
N ALA A 101 6.89 -7.05 7.71
CA ALA A 101 7.54 -5.76 7.87
C ALA A 101 8.12 -5.63 9.28
N GLU A 102 9.44 -5.72 9.37
CA GLU A 102 10.21 -5.54 10.60
C GLU A 102 11.45 -4.71 10.28
N GLY A 103 11.92 -3.95 11.27
CA GLY A 103 13.12 -3.13 11.17
C GLY A 103 12.87 -1.69 10.70
N GLN A 104 13.95 -0.98 10.43
CA GLN A 104 13.95 0.46 10.18
C GLN A 104 13.25 0.81 8.86
N LYS A 105 13.42 0.00 7.81
CA LYS A 105 12.74 0.21 6.51
C LYS A 105 11.22 0.18 6.60
N ALA A 106 10.67 -0.72 7.41
CA ALA A 106 9.23 -0.78 7.64
C ALA A 106 8.70 0.50 8.29
N TYR A 107 9.39 0.96 9.33
CA TYR A 107 9.04 2.20 10.01
C TYR A 107 9.18 3.42 9.10
N GLN A 108 10.27 3.49 8.33
CA GLN A 108 10.50 4.57 7.36
C GLN A 108 9.41 4.62 6.28
N MET A 109 9.03 3.48 5.70
CA MET A 109 7.95 3.46 4.71
C MET A 109 6.60 3.85 5.33
N ALA A 110 6.31 3.38 6.54
CA ALA A 110 5.08 3.77 7.24
C ALA A 110 5.02 5.30 7.43
N ASN A 111 6.12 5.93 7.83
CA ASN A 111 6.19 7.39 7.92
C ASN A 111 5.95 8.08 6.58
N LEU A 112 6.58 7.61 5.48
CA LEU A 112 6.34 8.19 4.16
C LEU A 112 4.86 8.09 3.72
N VAL A 113 4.16 7.00 4.07
CA VAL A 113 2.72 6.88 3.82
C VAL A 113 1.93 7.88 4.67
N LEU A 114 2.29 8.06 5.94
CA LEU A 114 1.66 9.03 6.83
C LEU A 114 1.96 10.48 6.42
N ASP A 115 3.16 10.79 5.93
CA ASP A 115 3.52 12.11 5.41
C ASP A 115 2.60 12.51 4.26
N VAL A 116 2.24 11.57 3.38
CA VAL A 116 1.21 11.79 2.35
C VAL A 116 -0.16 12.00 2.97
N ALA A 117 -0.52 11.19 3.96
CA ALA A 117 -1.80 11.34 4.65
C ALA A 117 -1.94 12.74 5.26
N GLU A 118 -0.89 13.24 5.91
CA GLU A 118 -0.82 14.57 6.51
C GLU A 118 -0.83 15.68 5.46
N LYS A 119 -0.04 15.54 4.37
CA LYS A 119 -0.03 16.51 3.25
C LYS A 119 -1.44 16.74 2.70
N PHE A 120 -2.24 15.69 2.54
CA PHE A 120 -3.62 15.78 2.05
C PHE A 120 -4.66 15.94 3.17
N ARG A 121 -4.23 16.15 4.42
CA ARG A 121 -5.09 16.37 5.61
C ARG A 121 -6.11 15.23 5.78
N CYS A 122 -5.67 14.00 5.65
CA CYS A 122 -6.50 12.81 5.88
C CYS A 122 -7.04 12.82 7.31
N GLN A 123 -8.34 12.57 7.47
CA GLN A 123 -8.95 12.51 8.80
C GLN A 123 -8.78 11.15 9.47
N ARG A 124 -8.61 10.11 8.67
CA ARG A 124 -8.51 8.74 9.16
C ARG A 124 -7.74 7.86 8.19
N VAL A 125 -6.94 6.97 8.76
CA VAL A 125 -6.24 5.92 8.04
C VAL A 125 -6.85 4.58 8.45
N TYR A 126 -7.24 3.78 7.47
CA TYR A 126 -7.71 2.41 7.65
C TYR A 126 -6.67 1.45 7.10
N THR A 127 -6.30 0.47 7.89
CA THR A 127 -5.48 -0.66 7.46
C THR A 127 -6.34 -1.91 7.44
N SER A 128 -5.97 -2.86 6.59
CA SER A 128 -6.61 -4.18 6.55
C SER A 128 -5.55 -5.26 6.62
N GLY A 129 -5.88 -6.34 7.30
CA GLY A 129 -5.01 -7.50 7.47
C GLY A 129 -5.83 -8.74 7.76
N ALA A 130 -5.16 -9.79 8.21
CA ALA A 130 -5.82 -11.03 8.59
C ALA A 130 -5.25 -11.57 9.89
N ALA A 131 -6.09 -12.25 10.63
CA ALA A 131 -5.74 -12.98 11.84
C ALA A 131 -6.07 -14.46 11.62
N ILE A 132 -5.10 -15.33 11.93
CA ILE A 132 -5.28 -16.78 11.80
C ILE A 132 -6.18 -17.26 12.94
N THR A 133 -7.18 -18.06 12.60
CA THR A 133 -8.09 -18.65 13.56
C THR A 133 -8.34 -20.11 13.22
N GLN A 134 -8.62 -20.92 14.24
CA GLN A 134 -9.09 -22.29 14.04
C GLN A 134 -10.58 -22.22 13.67
N VAL A 135 -10.85 -22.17 12.36
CA VAL A 135 -12.20 -22.05 11.82
C VAL A 135 -12.33 -22.95 10.60
N HIS A 136 -13.47 -23.62 10.46
CA HIS A 136 -13.77 -24.41 9.27
C HIS A 136 -14.02 -23.49 8.07
N HIS A 137 -13.57 -23.85 6.87
CA HIS A 137 -13.65 -23.01 5.67
C HIS A 137 -15.09 -22.68 5.24
N THR A 138 -16.09 -23.43 5.70
CA THR A 138 -17.53 -23.15 5.46
C THR A 138 -18.18 -22.29 6.53
N ALA A 139 -17.50 -22.03 7.64
CA ALA A 139 -18.05 -21.17 8.68
C ALA A 139 -18.04 -19.71 8.21
N ARG A 140 -19.02 -18.93 8.70
CA ARG A 140 -19.12 -17.52 8.38
C ARG A 140 -17.86 -16.77 8.85
N PRO A 141 -17.13 -16.05 7.97
CA PRO A 141 -15.97 -15.27 8.37
C PRO A 141 -16.35 -14.18 9.38
N ARG A 142 -15.45 -13.92 10.35
CA ARG A 142 -15.57 -12.81 11.30
C ARG A 142 -14.63 -11.68 10.90
N VAL A 143 -15.03 -10.45 11.20
CA VAL A 143 -14.21 -9.25 11.05
C VAL A 143 -14.03 -8.64 12.43
N TRP A 144 -12.78 -8.32 12.77
CA TRP A 144 -12.43 -7.60 13.98
C TRP A 144 -11.95 -6.21 13.63
N ALA A 145 -12.30 -5.24 14.47
CA ALA A 145 -11.89 -3.85 14.33
C ALA A 145 -11.23 -3.40 15.63
N VAL A 146 -10.12 -2.67 15.50
CA VAL A 146 -9.40 -2.05 16.62
C VAL A 146 -9.32 -0.56 16.29
N PRO A 147 -10.10 0.31 16.98
CA PRO A 147 -9.94 1.75 16.86
C PRO A 147 -8.73 2.22 17.68
N ASN A 148 -8.22 3.40 17.33
CA ASN A 148 -7.25 4.13 18.14
C ASN A 148 -7.90 4.88 19.30
#